data_AF-A0A353PCE1-F1
#
_entry.id   AF-A0A353PCE1-F1
#
_cell.length_a   1.000
_cell.length_b   1.000
_cell.length_c   1.000
_cell.angle_alpha   90.00
_cell.angle_beta   90.00
_cell.angle_gamma   90.00
#
_symmetry.space_group_name_H-M   'P 1'
#
loop_
_entity.id
_entity.type
_entity.pdbx_description
1 polymer ?
#
loop_
_entity_poly.entity_id
_entity_poly.type
_entity_poly.pdbx_seq_one_letter_code
_entity_poly.pdbx_strand_id
1 'polypeptide(L)'
;TALVSLMAANNETGVLFPVEEIAALTRARAVLLHVDAAQTAGKQPLDLSRVPIDLLSFSGHKLHAPKGIGALYIRSEINLPPLFFGTQERGRRGGSLNVPAIAG
;
A
#
# COMPACT_ATOMS: atom_id res chain seq x y z
N THR A 1 10.67 -0.89 -16.87
CA THR A 1 10.34 -0.35 -15.54
C THR A 1 10.70 -1.39 -14.50
N ALA A 2 11.52 -1.05 -13.51
CA ALA A 2 11.79 -1.92 -12.36
C ALA A 2 10.95 -1.42 -11.16
N LEU A 3 10.51 -2.35 -10.32
CA LEU A 3 9.79 -2.08 -9.08
C LEU A 3 10.64 -2.60 -7.92
N VAL A 4 10.86 -1.78 -6.90
CA VAL A 4 11.33 -2.24 -5.60
C VAL A 4 10.09 -2.48 -4.74
N SER A 5 10.04 -3.64 -4.08
CA SER A 5 8.99 -3.97 -3.13
C SER A 5 9.63 -4.42 -1.83
N LEU A 6 9.27 -3.78 -0.71
CA LEU A 6 9.67 -4.22 0.62
C LEU A 6 8.53 -4.09 1.62
N MET A 7 8.64 -4.83 2.72
CA MET A 7 7.79 -4.62 3.89
C MET A 7 8.32 -3.44 4.72
N ALA A 8 7.42 -2.67 5.32
CA ALA A 8 7.75 -1.63 6.28
C ALA A 8 8.17 -2.21 7.64
N ALA A 9 7.56 -3.34 8.03
CA ALA A 9 7.96 -4.12 9.18
C ALA A 9 7.77 -5.61 8.92
N ASN A 10 8.71 -6.42 9.42
CA ASN A 10 8.61 -7.87 9.36
C ASN A 10 7.53 -8.39 10.33
N ASN A 11 6.67 -9.28 9.84
CA ASN A 11 5.55 -9.82 10.59
C ASN A 11 5.94 -10.89 11.61
N GLU A 12 7.16 -11.43 11.57
CA GLU A 12 7.66 -12.45 12.49
C GLU A 12 8.54 -11.85 13.57
N THR A 13 9.50 -11.00 13.17
CA THR A 13 10.49 -10.41 14.08
C THR A 13 10.13 -9.01 14.57
N GLY A 14 9.21 -8.32 13.89
CA GLY A 14 8.88 -6.92 14.17
C GLY A 14 9.95 -5.92 13.71
N VAL A 15 11.02 -6.37 13.03
CA VAL A 15 12.07 -5.48 12.51
C VAL A 15 11.47 -4.45 11.57
N LEU A 16 11.74 -3.18 11.84
CA LEU A 16 11.37 -2.05 11.00
C LEU A 16 12.42 -1.85 9.92
N PHE A 17 11.97 -1.68 8.67
CA PHE A 17 12.85 -1.36 7.56
C PHE A 17 12.96 0.15 7.36
N PRO A 18 14.10 0.67 6.86
CA PRO A 18 14.32 2.10 6.66
C PRO A 18 13.60 2.61 5.40
N VAL A 19 12.27 2.66 5.46
CA VAL A 19 11.41 2.98 4.30
C VAL A 19 11.71 4.36 3.72
N GLU A 20 11.95 5.38 4.54
CA GLU A 20 12.23 6.74 4.07
C GLU A 20 13.53 6.84 3.28
N GLU A 21 14.59 6.17 3.76
CA GLU A 21 15.88 6.12 3.07
C GLU A 21 15.76 5.39 1.73
N ILE A 22 15.04 4.26 1.71
CA ILE A 22 14.80 3.49 0.48
C ILE A 22 13.92 4.28 -0.50
N ALA A 23 12.93 5.03 0.00
CA ALA A 23 12.11 5.92 -0.81
C ALA A 23 12.94 7.04 -1.46
N ALA A 24 13.86 7.65 -0.73
CA ALA A 24 14.79 8.62 -1.29
C ALA A 24 15.69 8.00 -2.38
N LEU A 25 16.23 6.81 -2.13
CA LEU A 25 17.12 6.10 -3.06
C LEU A 25 16.42 5.67 -4.36
N THR A 26 15.20 5.18 -4.26
CA THR A 26 14.38 4.75 -5.41
C THR A 26 13.91 5.95 -6.22
N ARG A 27 13.44 7.01 -5.54
CA ARG A 27 13.07 8.29 -6.17
C ARG A 27 14.22 8.90 -6.97
N ALA A 28 15.43 8.94 -6.41
CA ALA A 28 16.62 9.48 -7.09
C ALA A 28 16.99 8.72 -8.38
N ARG A 29 16.52 7.49 -8.53
CA ARG A 29 16.79 6.62 -9.68
C ARG A 29 15.58 6.43 -10.61
N ALA A 30 14.49 7.15 -10.36
CA ALA A 30 13.21 6.97 -11.05
C ALA A 30 12.73 5.50 -11.05
N VAL A 31 12.96 4.80 -9.95
CA VAL A 31 12.50 3.41 -9.73
C VAL A 31 11.24 3.46 -8.88
N LEU A 32 10.23 2.69 -9.25
CA LEU A 32 8.98 2.63 -8.48
C LEU A 32 9.20 1.93 -7.13
N LEU A 33 8.53 2.41 -6.11
CA LEU A 33 8.55 1.83 -4.77
C LEU A 33 7.17 1.35 -4.32
N HIS A 34 7.07 0.06 -4.03
CA HIS A 34 5.98 -0.54 -3.26
C HIS A 34 6.42 -0.83 -1.82
N VAL A 35 5.55 -0.46 -0.87
CA VAL A 35 5.74 -0.76 0.55
C VAL A 35 4.56 -1.58 1.07
N ASP A 36 4.83 -2.78 1.60
CA ASP A 36 3.86 -3.52 2.41
C ASP A 36 3.87 -2.99 3.84
N ALA A 37 2.82 -2.24 4.18
CA ALA A 37 2.61 -1.63 5.47
C ALA A 37 1.59 -2.40 6.33
N ALA A 38 1.30 -3.68 6.04
CA ALA A 38 0.30 -4.44 6.77
C ALA A 38 0.55 -4.51 8.29
N GLN A 39 1.81 -4.40 8.73
CA GLN A 39 2.17 -4.43 10.14
C GLN A 39 2.42 -3.04 10.75
N THR A 40 2.55 -1.98 9.95
CA THR A 40 2.89 -0.63 10.42
C THR A 40 1.75 0.37 10.29
N ALA A 41 0.84 0.18 9.32
CA ALA A 41 -0.36 1.00 9.17
C ALA A 41 -1.10 1.08 10.52
N GLY A 42 -1.57 2.28 10.90
CA GLY A 42 -2.24 2.53 12.17
C GLY A 42 -1.41 2.37 13.45
N LYS A 43 -0.14 1.91 13.35
CA LYS A 43 0.77 1.75 14.51
C LYS A 43 1.91 2.76 14.50
N GLN A 44 2.38 3.15 13.31
CA GLN A 44 3.40 4.16 13.12
C GLN A 44 2.90 5.25 12.17
N PRO A 45 3.23 6.52 12.44
CA PRO A 45 2.88 7.60 11.54
C PRO A 45 3.65 7.44 10.21
N LEU A 46 2.92 7.52 9.10
CA LEU A 46 3.49 7.54 7.75
C LEU A 46 2.75 8.60 6.94
N ASP A 47 3.50 9.59 6.47
CA ASP A 47 2.97 10.69 5.66
C ASP A 47 3.34 10.48 4.18
N LEU A 48 2.38 9.99 3.40
CA LEU A 48 2.53 9.75 1.97
C LEU A 48 2.70 11.02 1.12
N SER A 49 2.45 12.21 1.71
CA SER A 49 2.76 13.50 1.08
C SER A 49 4.24 13.84 1.17
N ARG A 50 4.94 13.31 2.18
CA ARG A 50 6.37 13.57 2.45
C ARG A 50 7.27 12.44 1.99
N VAL A 51 6.85 11.19 2.19
CA VAL A 51 7.65 10.01 1.82
C VAL A 51 7.26 9.58 0.39
N PRO A 52 8.21 9.53 -0.57
CA PRO A 52 7.90 9.28 -1.98
C PRO A 52 7.64 7.80 -2.28
N ILE A 53 6.61 7.22 -1.65
CA ILE A 53 6.13 5.85 -1.90
C ILE A 53 5.12 5.88 -3.05
N ASP A 54 5.26 5.00 -4.04
CA ASP A 54 4.37 4.99 -5.21
C ASP A 54 3.16 4.08 -5.01
N LEU A 55 3.39 2.96 -4.33
CA LEU A 55 2.38 1.96 -3.99
C LEU A 55 2.50 1.60 -2.51
N LEU A 56 1.38 1.51 -1.78
CA LEU A 56 1.41 1.02 -0.39
C LEU A 56 0.23 0.09 -0.13
N SER A 57 0.49 -1.08 0.43
CA SER A 57 -0.54 -2.06 0.77
C SER A 57 -0.71 -2.22 2.28
N PHE A 58 -1.94 -2.47 2.73
CA PHE A 58 -2.23 -2.89 4.10
C PHE A 58 -3.54 -3.69 4.15
N SER A 59 -3.74 -4.44 5.24
CA SER A 59 -4.97 -5.20 5.48
C SER A 59 -5.72 -4.69 6.70
N GLY A 60 -7.05 -4.55 6.57
CA GLY A 60 -7.91 -4.00 7.62
C GLY A 60 -7.93 -4.84 8.89
N HIS A 61 -7.83 -6.17 8.79
CA HIS A 61 -7.84 -7.04 9.98
C HIS A 61 -6.59 -6.90 10.88
N LYS A 62 -5.51 -6.27 10.37
CA LYS A 62 -4.36 -5.87 11.18
C LYS A 62 -4.60 -4.56 11.95
N LEU A 63 -5.70 -3.89 11.64
CA LEU A 63 -6.21 -2.65 12.22
C LEU A 63 -7.57 -2.86 12.91
N HIS A 64 -7.89 -4.10 13.29
CA HIS A 64 -9.16 -4.49 13.92
C HIS A 64 -10.43 -4.38 13.05
N ALA A 65 -10.31 -4.15 11.73
CA ALA A 65 -11.44 -4.27 10.81
C ALA A 65 -11.79 -5.76 10.53
N PRO A 66 -12.95 -6.04 9.91
CA PRO A 66 -13.30 -7.40 9.51
C PRO A 66 -12.24 -8.05 8.60
N LYS A 67 -12.10 -9.38 8.67
CA LYS A 67 -11.27 -10.13 7.72
C LYS A 67 -11.85 -10.01 6.31
N GLY A 68 -10.98 -9.99 5.29
CA GLY A 68 -11.37 -9.90 3.89
C GLY A 68 -11.43 -8.49 3.31
N ILE A 69 -10.94 -7.48 4.04
CA ILE A 69 -10.77 -6.11 3.54
C ILE A 69 -9.33 -5.61 3.70
N GLY A 70 -8.92 -4.70 2.82
CA GLY A 70 -7.63 -4.03 2.79
C GLY A 70 -7.64 -2.94 1.72
N ALA A 71 -6.51 -2.26 1.55
CA ALA A 71 -6.38 -1.26 0.51
C ALA A 71 -4.98 -1.29 -0.11
N LEU A 72 -4.93 -0.82 -1.36
CA LEU A 72 -3.71 -0.49 -2.08
C LEU A 72 -3.77 1.00 -2.40
N TYR A 73 -2.93 1.79 -1.73
CA TYR A 73 -2.64 3.15 -2.15
C TYR A 73 -1.86 3.10 -3.46
N ILE A 74 -2.27 3.95 -4.41
CA ILE A 74 -1.61 4.13 -5.70
C ILE A 74 -1.47 5.63 -5.91
N ARG A 75 -0.24 6.11 -6.01
CA ARG A 75 0.07 7.52 -6.33
C ARG A 75 -0.61 7.92 -7.65
N SER A 76 -1.11 9.15 -7.73
CA SER A 76 -1.94 9.67 -8.84
C SER A 76 -1.34 9.46 -10.23
N GLU A 77 -0.02 9.62 -10.35
CA GLU A 77 0.69 9.52 -11.63
C GLU A 77 0.89 8.08 -12.09
N ILE A 78 0.61 7.09 -11.23
CA ILE A 78 0.82 5.68 -11.53
C ILE A 78 -0.43 5.07 -12.15
N ASN A 79 -0.29 4.61 -13.39
CA ASN A 79 -1.29 3.79 -14.05
C ASN A 79 -0.96 2.31 -13.84
N LEU A 80 -1.75 1.64 -13.01
CA LEU A 80 -1.65 0.20 -12.77
C LEU A 80 -2.86 -0.48 -13.41
N PRO A 81 -2.69 -1.40 -14.37
CA PRO A 81 -3.82 -2.13 -14.95
C PRO A 81 -4.52 -2.95 -13.87
N PRO A 82 -5.87 -3.04 -13.91
CA PRO A 82 -6.62 -3.77 -12.91
C PRO A 82 -6.31 -5.28 -12.99
N LEU A 83 -6.09 -5.92 -11.83
CA LEU A 83 -6.03 -7.38 -11.74
C LEU A 83 -7.44 -8.00 -11.88
N PHE A 84 -8.44 -7.30 -11.34
CA PHE A 84 -9.86 -7.66 -11.48
C PHE A 84 -10.53 -6.61 -12.35
N PHE A 85 -11.01 -7.01 -13.53
CA PHE A 85 -11.66 -6.10 -14.47
C PHE A 85 -13.07 -5.70 -13.99
N GLY A 86 -13.44 -4.42 -14.20
CA GLY A 86 -14.74 -3.87 -13.81
C GLY A 86 -14.71 -2.35 -13.76
N THR A 87 -15.81 -1.72 -13.32
CA THR A 87 -15.96 -0.26 -13.26
C THR A 87 -15.80 0.31 -11.84
N GLN A 88 -15.84 -0.54 -10.81
CA GLN A 88 -15.67 -0.15 -9.41
C GLN A 88 -14.24 0.35 -9.14
N GLU A 89 -14.04 1.06 -8.02
CA GLU A 89 -12.74 1.66 -7.66
C GLU A 89 -12.12 2.48 -8.80
N ARG A 90 -12.96 3.25 -9.52
CA ARG A 90 -12.56 4.05 -10.70
C ARG A 90 -11.91 3.20 -11.82
N GLY A 91 -12.40 1.97 -11.99
CA GLY A 91 -11.86 1.00 -12.95
C GLY A 91 -10.55 0.33 -12.52
N ARG A 92 -10.08 0.56 -11.28
CA ARG A 92 -8.82 -0.01 -10.77
C ARG A 92 -8.98 -1.39 -10.15
N ARG A 93 -10.19 -1.74 -9.70
CA ARG A 93 -10.51 -3.07 -9.15
C ARG A 93 -12.00 -3.34 -9.28
N GLY A 94 -12.34 -4.30 -10.12
CA GLY A 94 -13.71 -4.75 -10.35
C GLY A 94 -14.31 -5.56 -9.19
N GLY A 95 -15.64 -5.55 -9.11
CA GLY A 95 -16.45 -6.26 -8.13
C GLY A 95 -17.20 -5.32 -7.20
N SER A 96 -18.44 -5.68 -6.85
CA SER A 96 -19.29 -4.90 -5.93
C SER A 96 -18.57 -4.55 -4.63
N LEU A 97 -18.76 -3.33 -4.15
CA LEU A 97 -18.08 -2.84 -2.95
C LEU A 97 -18.58 -3.57 -1.71
N ASN A 98 -17.66 -4.07 -0.88
CA ASN A 98 -17.98 -4.61 0.43
C ASN A 98 -18.15 -3.44 1.43
N VAL A 99 -19.24 -2.69 1.27
CA VAL A 99 -19.49 -1.45 2.03
C VAL A 99 -19.39 -1.66 3.56
N PRO A 100 -19.96 -2.72 4.16
CA PRO A 100 -19.83 -2.96 5.60
C PRO A 100 -18.36 -3.10 6.05
N ALA A 101 -17.55 -3.86 5.31
CA ALA A 101 -16.15 -4.05 5.68
C ALA A 101 -15.27 -2.82 5.40
N ILE A 102 -15.64 -1.98 4.42
CA ILE A 102 -14.96 -0.71 4.13
C ILE A 102 -15.23 0.32 5.23
N ALA A 103 -16.47 0.37 5.75
CA ALA A 103 -16.86 1.31 6.79
C ALA A 103 -16.24 0.99 8.16
N GLY A 104 -15.94 -0.29 8.42
CA GLY A 104 -15.35 -0.77 9.68
C GLY A 104 -16.39 -1.31 10.65
#